data_AF-A0ABD4KWK7-F1
#
_entry.id   AF-A0ABD4KWK7-F1
#
_cell.length_a   1.000
_cell.length_b   1.000
_cell.length_c   1.000
_cell.angle_alpha   90.00
_cell.angle_beta   90.00
_cell.angle_gamma   90.00
#
_symmetry.space_group_name_H-M   'P 1'
#
loop_
_entity.id
_entity.type
_entity.pdbx_description
1 polymer ?
#
loop_
_entity_poly.entity_id
_entity_poly.type
_entity_poly.pdbx_seq_one_letter_code
_entity_poly.pdbx_strand_id
1 'polypeptide(L)'
;SYSMEYFCIECSHKEGHHYNRPLVCTCLPCSEKRAEAVRVKLAADLEKISQEYDLDKKAMFSYSKLSFSHKCYLLSLFLMQSESELNHIKSLNNSGSAVDLSPTSNFDNEIILKLHRDGVIVVDPSSPVSAFDS
;
A
#
# COMPACT_ATOMS: atom_id res chain seq x y z
N SER A 1 19.33 -30.76 27.20
CA SER A 1 18.35 -31.67 26.57
C SER A 1 17.73 -30.97 25.38
N TYR A 2 17.70 -31.61 24.21
CA TYR A 2 17.17 -31.03 22.98
C TYR A 2 15.73 -31.52 22.77
N SER A 3 14.74 -30.76 23.24
CA SER A 3 13.31 -31.09 23.12
C SER A 3 12.75 -30.57 21.80
N MET A 4 12.80 -31.41 20.76
CA MET A 4 12.19 -31.11 19.47
C MET A 4 10.69 -31.46 19.52
N GLU A 5 9.88 -30.59 20.12
CA GLU A 5 8.42 -30.79 20.24
C GLU A 5 7.65 -30.07 19.12
N TYR A 6 7.41 -30.77 18.01
CA TYR A 6 6.40 -30.45 17.01
C TYR A 6 5.48 -31.66 16.83
N PHE A 7 4.17 -31.44 16.83
CA PHE A 7 3.13 -32.30 16.23
C PHE A 7 1.80 -31.51 16.11
N CYS A 8 0.78 -31.96 15.35
CA CYS A 8 0.07 -31.11 14.35
C CYS A 8 -1.49 -30.96 14.38
N ILE A 9 -2.16 -30.94 15.54
CA ILE A 9 -3.64 -30.96 15.74
C ILE A 9 -4.35 -32.22 15.20
N GLU A 10 -4.42 -32.45 13.88
CA GLU A 10 -4.53 -33.80 13.28
C GLU A 10 -3.21 -34.59 13.45
N CYS A 11 -2.34 -34.10 14.34
CA CYS A 11 -1.52 -34.90 15.24
C CYS A 11 -1.15 -34.19 16.57
N SER A 12 -2.03 -33.37 17.18
CA SER A 12 -1.87 -32.54 18.42
C SER A 12 -0.76 -31.46 18.49
N HIS A 13 -1.09 -30.15 18.44
CA HIS A 13 -0.17 -28.97 18.47
C HIS A 13 -0.52 -27.94 19.56
N LYS A 14 0.37 -26.96 19.77
CA LYS A 14 0.10 -25.65 20.39
C LYS A 14 0.82 -24.56 19.59
N GLU A 15 0.11 -23.50 19.18
CA GLU A 15 0.78 -22.25 18.78
C GLU A 15 1.62 -21.76 19.97
N GLY A 16 2.90 -21.49 19.72
CA GLY A 16 3.87 -21.19 20.77
C GLY A 16 4.88 -20.15 20.31
N HIS A 17 5.71 -19.67 21.24
CA HIS A 17 6.79 -18.74 20.91
C HIS A 17 8.14 -19.35 21.28
N HIS A 18 9.11 -19.23 20.37
CA HIS A 18 10.52 -19.55 20.63
C HIS A 18 11.33 -18.28 20.47
N TYR A 19 11.88 -17.77 21.58
CA TYR A 19 12.56 -16.46 21.66
C TYR A 19 11.75 -15.33 20.98
N ASN A 20 10.50 -15.15 21.44
CA ASN A 20 9.50 -14.20 20.92
C ASN A 20 9.03 -14.41 19.47
N ARG A 21 9.57 -15.37 18.71
CA ARG A 21 9.08 -15.69 17.36
C ARG A 21 7.91 -16.69 17.43
N PRO A 22 6.76 -16.42 16.78
CA PRO A 22 5.67 -17.39 16.72
C PRO A 22 6.10 -18.64 15.92
N LEU A 23 5.90 -19.81 16.52
CA LEU A 23 6.03 -21.10 15.84
C LEU A 23 4.76 -21.36 15.03
N VAL A 24 4.92 -21.38 13.71
CA VAL A 24 3.83 -21.58 12.77
C VAL A 24 3.91 -23.00 12.20
N CYS A 25 2.88 -23.81 12.40
CA CYS A 25 2.86 -25.20 11.92
C CYS A 25 2.85 -25.27 10.38
N THR A 26 3.76 -26.02 9.78
CA THR A 26 3.93 -26.16 8.32
C THR A 26 3.17 -27.33 7.69
N CYS A 27 2.28 -28.01 8.45
CA CYS A 27 1.47 -29.12 7.93
C CYS A 27 0.60 -28.70 6.73
N LEU A 28 0.31 -29.61 5.79
CA LEU A 28 -0.50 -29.28 4.59
C LEU A 28 -1.90 -28.72 4.94
N PRO A 29 -2.73 -29.36 5.80
CA PRO A 29 -3.98 -28.75 6.27
C PRO A 29 -3.81 -27.39 6.95
N CYS A 30 -2.65 -27.15 7.58
CA CYS A 30 -2.33 -25.93 8.32
C CYS A 30 -1.95 -24.77 7.38
N SER A 31 -1.15 -25.08 6.33
CA SER A 31 -0.77 -24.11 5.30
C SER A 31 -1.95 -23.79 4.39
N GLU A 32 -2.78 -24.76 4.04
CA GLU A 32 -4.03 -24.56 3.30
C GLU A 32 -5.02 -23.66 4.06
N LYS A 33 -5.27 -23.91 5.35
CA LYS A 33 -6.12 -23.05 6.19
C LYS A 33 -5.57 -21.62 6.30
N ARG A 34 -4.25 -21.44 6.41
CA ARG A 34 -3.64 -20.10 6.39
C ARG A 34 -3.74 -19.43 5.03
N ALA A 35 -3.51 -20.15 3.94
CA ALA A 35 -3.65 -19.63 2.59
C ALA A 35 -5.10 -19.19 2.33
N GLU A 36 -6.08 -19.95 2.80
CA GLU A 36 -7.50 -19.57 2.76
C GLU A 36 -7.77 -18.33 3.62
N ALA A 37 -7.29 -18.27 4.86
CA ALA A 37 -7.44 -17.08 5.70
C ALA A 37 -6.82 -15.81 5.08
N VAL A 38 -5.68 -15.93 4.38
CA VAL A 38 -5.08 -14.84 3.61
C VAL A 38 -5.95 -14.45 2.41
N ARG A 39 -6.49 -15.42 1.64
CA ARG A 39 -7.42 -15.15 0.54
C ARG A 39 -8.69 -14.43 1.01
N VAL A 40 -9.32 -14.91 2.08
CA VAL A 40 -10.53 -14.33 2.67
C VAL A 40 -10.25 -12.91 3.19
N LYS A 41 -9.12 -12.69 3.87
CA LYS A 41 -8.71 -11.36 4.33
C LYS A 41 -8.50 -10.41 3.14
N LEU A 42 -7.77 -10.85 2.11
CA LEU A 42 -7.50 -10.05 0.91
C LEU A 42 -8.80 -9.66 0.19
N ALA A 43 -9.75 -10.60 0.04
CA ALA A 43 -11.04 -10.31 -0.56
C ALA A 43 -11.84 -9.25 0.25
N ALA A 44 -11.88 -9.40 1.57
CA ALA A 44 -12.55 -8.43 2.46
C ALA A 44 -11.86 -7.05 2.51
N ASP A 45 -10.54 -7.00 2.35
CA ASP A 45 -9.80 -5.74 2.29
C ASP A 45 -9.97 -5.05 0.93
N LEU A 46 -10.00 -5.81 -0.19
CA LEU A 46 -10.35 -5.30 -1.52
C LEU A 46 -11.79 -4.76 -1.59
N GLU A 47 -12.75 -5.42 -0.92
CA GLU A 47 -14.13 -4.93 -0.84
C GLU A 47 -14.19 -3.55 -0.15
N LYS A 48 -13.48 -3.36 0.97
CA LYS A 48 -13.39 -2.04 1.65
C LYS A 48 -12.74 -0.99 0.77
N ILE A 49 -11.65 -1.33 0.07
CA ILE A 49 -10.96 -0.44 -0.88
C ILE A 49 -11.95 0.02 -1.97
N SER A 50 -12.71 -0.90 -2.55
CA SER A 50 -13.73 -0.58 -3.56
C SER A 50 -14.86 0.30 -3.03
N GLN A 51 -15.20 0.21 -1.74
CA GLN A 51 -16.26 1.03 -1.13
C GLN A 51 -15.79 2.46 -0.79
N GLU A 52 -14.56 2.59 -0.26
CA GLU A 52 -13.95 3.87 0.18
C GLU A 52 -13.45 4.72 -1.01
N TYR A 53 -12.82 4.07 -1.99
CA TYR A 53 -12.22 4.70 -3.17
C TYR A 53 -13.11 4.58 -4.41
N ASP A 54 -14.42 4.40 -4.23
CA ASP A 54 -15.40 4.42 -5.31
C ASP A 54 -15.32 5.74 -6.10
N LEU A 55 -14.85 5.64 -7.35
CA LEU A 55 -14.60 6.77 -8.23
C LEU A 55 -15.89 7.42 -8.73
N ASP A 56 -17.00 6.67 -8.84
CA ASP A 56 -18.30 7.22 -9.26
C ASP A 56 -18.88 8.17 -8.20
N LYS A 57 -18.44 8.03 -6.94
CA LYS A 57 -18.76 8.97 -5.84
C LYS A 57 -17.88 10.22 -5.80
N LYS A 58 -16.82 10.34 -6.62
CA LYS A 58 -15.86 11.47 -6.57
C LYS A 58 -16.13 12.48 -7.68
N ALA A 59 -16.22 13.76 -7.33
CA ALA A 59 -16.33 14.84 -8.30
C ALA A 59 -14.96 15.15 -8.93
N MET A 60 -14.74 14.79 -10.21
CA MET A 60 -13.52 15.16 -10.91
C MET A 60 -13.46 16.67 -11.18
N PHE A 61 -12.40 17.33 -10.71
CA PHE A 61 -12.14 18.73 -11.03
C PHE A 61 -11.38 18.89 -12.34
N SER A 62 -11.90 19.72 -13.25
CA SER A 62 -11.11 20.22 -14.39
C SER A 62 -9.88 20.97 -13.88
N TYR A 63 -8.71 20.73 -14.49
CA TYR A 63 -7.45 21.40 -14.16
C TYR A 63 -7.59 22.93 -14.08
N SER A 64 -8.40 23.54 -14.95
CA SER A 64 -8.69 24.98 -14.92
C SER A 64 -9.23 25.46 -13.57
N LYS A 65 -10.07 24.67 -12.91
CA LYS A 65 -10.72 24.97 -11.62
C LYS A 65 -9.82 24.74 -10.39
N LEU A 66 -8.67 24.08 -10.55
CA LEU A 66 -7.75 23.85 -9.44
C LEU A 66 -7.14 25.16 -8.94
N SER A 67 -6.92 25.27 -7.62
CA SER A 67 -6.24 26.42 -7.03
C SER A 67 -4.79 26.52 -7.53
N PHE A 68 -4.19 27.70 -7.43
CA PHE A 68 -2.77 27.89 -7.77
C PHE A 68 -1.87 26.93 -6.96
N SER A 69 -2.10 26.82 -5.65
CA SER A 69 -1.36 25.90 -4.78
C SER A 69 -1.48 24.43 -5.21
N HIS A 70 -2.68 23.97 -5.59
CA HIS A 70 -2.88 22.61 -6.10
C HIS A 70 -2.08 22.36 -7.39
N LYS A 71 -2.07 23.34 -8.31
CA LYS A 71 -1.30 23.27 -9.55
C LYS A 71 0.21 23.21 -9.26
N CYS A 72 0.70 23.97 -8.29
CA CYS A 72 2.08 23.88 -7.83
C CYS A 72 2.43 22.52 -7.23
N TYR A 73 1.60 21.98 -6.33
CA TYR A 73 1.85 20.66 -5.73
C TYR A 73 1.87 19.54 -6.77
N LEU A 74 0.90 19.53 -7.70
CA LEU A 74 0.89 18.58 -8.82
C LEU A 74 2.15 18.71 -9.68
N LEU A 75 2.53 19.94 -10.06
CA LEU A 75 3.74 20.18 -10.84
C LEU A 75 4.97 19.64 -10.12
N SER A 76 5.16 19.92 -8.84
CA SER A 76 6.31 19.42 -8.09
C SER A 76 6.35 17.88 -8.03
N LEU A 77 5.21 17.22 -7.81
CA LEU A 77 5.12 15.75 -7.86
C LEU A 77 5.52 15.18 -9.23
N PHE A 78 5.06 15.82 -10.31
CA PHE A 78 5.50 15.46 -11.67
C PHE A 78 7.00 15.69 -11.87
N LEU A 79 7.55 16.83 -11.43
CA LEU A 79 8.97 17.16 -11.58
C LEU A 79 9.88 16.17 -10.85
N MET A 80 9.55 15.76 -9.62
CA MET A 80 10.33 14.74 -8.89
C MET A 80 10.42 13.43 -9.66
N GLN A 81 9.29 13.01 -10.24
CA GLN A 81 9.14 11.75 -10.95
C GLN A 81 9.43 11.88 -12.45
N SER A 82 9.88 13.03 -12.96
CA SER A 82 10.25 13.19 -14.37
C SER A 82 11.75 13.14 -14.57
N GLU A 83 12.18 12.76 -15.77
CA GLU A 83 13.53 13.04 -16.26
C GLU A 83 13.72 14.54 -16.53
N SER A 84 14.96 15.02 -16.62
CA SER A 84 15.30 16.45 -16.77
C SER A 84 14.61 17.15 -17.95
N GLU A 85 14.32 16.41 -19.02
CA GLU A 85 13.65 16.90 -20.24
C GLU A 85 12.11 16.84 -20.15
N LEU A 86 11.54 16.38 -19.04
CA LEU A 86 10.10 16.24 -18.77
C LEU A 86 9.30 15.36 -19.75
N ASN A 87 9.98 14.66 -20.66
CA ASN A 87 9.37 13.79 -21.68
C ASN A 87 8.98 12.40 -21.14
N HIS A 88 9.54 11.99 -20.01
CA HIS A 88 9.33 10.67 -19.41
C HIS A 88 9.16 10.76 -17.90
N ILE A 89 8.19 9.99 -17.37
CA ILE A 89 8.04 9.73 -15.95
C ILE A 89 8.91 8.50 -15.62
N LYS A 90 9.77 8.64 -14.61
CA LYS A 90 10.63 7.60 -14.04
C LYS A 90 9.79 6.40 -13.59
N SER A 91 10.32 5.20 -13.79
CA SER A 91 9.70 3.99 -13.25
C SER A 91 9.76 3.99 -11.72
N LEU A 92 8.62 3.74 -11.07
CA LEU A 92 8.50 3.64 -9.61
C LEU A 92 9.40 2.55 -9.00
N ASN A 93 9.84 1.58 -9.80
CA ASN A 93 10.79 0.53 -9.38
C ASN A 93 12.20 1.09 -9.07
N ASN A 94 12.48 2.36 -9.38
CA ASN A 94 13.77 2.99 -9.16
C ASN A 94 13.74 3.86 -7.88
N SER A 95 13.59 3.21 -6.72
CA SER A 95 13.38 3.84 -5.40
C SER A 95 14.49 4.79 -4.96
N GLY A 96 15.69 4.70 -5.53
CA GLY A 96 16.79 5.66 -5.31
C GLY A 96 16.74 6.93 -6.17
N SER A 97 15.68 7.14 -6.97
CA SER A 97 15.57 8.25 -7.93
C SER A 97 14.52 9.31 -7.60
N ALA A 98 13.76 9.11 -6.51
CA ALA A 98 12.86 10.10 -5.95
C ALA A 98 13.67 11.18 -5.23
N VAL A 99 13.47 12.44 -5.61
CA VAL A 99 14.01 13.62 -4.92
C VAL A 99 12.97 14.04 -3.87
N ASP A 100 13.39 14.41 -2.66
CA ASP A 100 12.48 14.89 -1.61
C ASP A 100 11.63 16.08 -2.13
N LEU A 101 10.30 16.02 -1.95
CA LEU A 101 9.40 17.10 -2.39
C LEU A 101 9.58 18.36 -1.54
N SER A 102 9.92 18.14 -0.27
CA SER A 102 9.95 19.16 0.75
C SER A 102 10.99 18.83 1.84
N PRO A 103 11.24 19.72 2.82
CA PRO A 103 12.26 19.49 3.84
C PRO A 103 12.04 18.27 4.76
N THR A 104 10.85 17.66 4.76
CA THR A 104 10.52 16.49 5.59
C THR A 104 9.47 15.60 4.94
N SER A 105 9.62 14.29 5.06
CA SER A 105 8.61 13.30 4.61
C SER A 105 7.22 13.48 5.24
N ASN A 106 7.11 14.06 6.44
CA ASN A 106 5.82 14.40 7.02
C ASN A 106 5.07 15.47 6.19
N PHE A 107 5.78 16.48 5.69
CA PHE A 107 5.18 17.54 4.89
C PHE A 107 4.85 17.06 3.46
N ASP A 108 5.61 16.11 2.91
CA ASP A 108 5.25 15.38 1.68
C ASP A 108 3.91 14.65 1.86
N ASN A 109 3.74 13.92 2.97
CA ASN A 109 2.48 13.26 3.32
C ASN A 109 1.32 14.26 3.49
N GLU A 110 1.54 15.41 4.11
CA GLU A 110 0.52 16.47 4.22
C GLU A 110 0.08 17.01 2.85
N ILE A 111 1.00 17.15 1.88
CA ILE A 111 0.68 17.57 0.52
C ILE A 111 -0.19 16.52 -0.19
N ILE A 112 0.17 15.23 -0.10
CA ILE A 112 -0.61 14.14 -0.69
C ILE A 112 -2.01 14.05 -0.05
N LEU A 113 -2.09 14.07 1.29
CA LEU A 113 -3.36 14.04 2.03
C LEU A 113 -4.24 15.26 1.71
N LYS A 114 -3.64 16.43 1.50
CA LYS A 114 -4.35 17.63 1.07
C LYS A 114 -4.92 17.49 -0.34
N LEU A 115 -4.11 17.06 -1.31
CA LEU A 115 -4.56 16.83 -2.68
C LEU A 115 -5.69 15.78 -2.74
N HIS A 116 -5.60 14.71 -1.94
CA HIS A 116 -6.64 13.68 -1.87
C HIS A 116 -7.94 14.21 -1.24
N ARG A 117 -7.84 14.90 -0.09
CA ARG A 117 -9.00 15.49 0.60
C ARG A 117 -9.72 16.53 -0.25
N ASP A 118 -8.96 17.33 -0.99
CA ASP A 118 -9.48 18.38 -1.87
C ASP A 118 -9.98 17.81 -3.23
N GLY A 119 -9.95 16.49 -3.44
CA GLY A 119 -10.44 15.81 -4.65
C GLY A 119 -9.58 16.00 -5.90
N VAL A 120 -8.34 16.43 -5.73
CA VAL A 120 -7.39 16.73 -6.82
C VAL A 120 -6.68 15.47 -7.31
N ILE A 121 -6.43 14.52 -6.41
CA ILE A 121 -5.97 13.17 -6.71
C ILE A 121 -6.89 12.16 -6.06
N VAL A 122 -6.97 10.96 -6.63
CA VAL A 122 -7.74 9.82 -6.11
C VAL A 122 -6.87 8.57 -6.17
N VAL A 123 -7.12 7.61 -5.28
CA VAL A 123 -6.57 6.26 -5.40
C VAL A 123 -7.47 5.48 -6.35
N ASP A 124 -6.91 4.83 -7.36
CA ASP A 124 -7.65 3.86 -8.17
C ASP A 124 -7.86 2.58 -7.35
N PRO A 125 -9.10 2.16 -7.05
CA PRO A 125 -9.37 0.94 -6.28
C PRO A 125 -8.89 -0.34 -6.97
N SER A 126 -8.56 -0.29 -8.26
CA SER A 126 -7.98 -1.37 -9.05
C SER A 126 -6.45 -1.51 -8.86
N SER A 127 -5.82 -0.58 -8.14
CA SER A 127 -4.38 -0.61 -7.87
C SER A 127 -4.00 -1.89 -7.12
N PRO A 128 -2.93 -2.61 -7.50
CA PRO A 128 -2.45 -3.76 -6.73
C PRO A 128 -2.14 -3.35 -5.29
N VAL A 129 -2.60 -4.12 -4.29
CA VAL A 129 -2.31 -3.84 -2.87
C VAL A 129 -0.81 -3.74 -2.61
N SER A 130 -0.01 -4.56 -3.31
CA SER A 130 1.45 -4.55 -3.24
C SER A 130 2.12 -3.30 -3.82
N ALA A 131 1.38 -2.39 -4.44
CA ALA A 131 1.90 -1.07 -4.83
C ALA A 131 2.06 -0.11 -3.64
N PHE A 132 1.56 -0.50 -2.46
CA PHE A 132 1.63 0.25 -1.20
C PHE A 132 2.47 -0.45 -0.13
N ASP A 133 3.02 -1.64 -0.41
CA ASP A 133 3.99 -2.31 0.46
C ASP A 133 5.32 -1.52 0.45
N SER A 134 5.93 -1.33 1.62
CA SER A 134 7.13 -0.51 1.85
C SER A 134 8.36 -1.35 2.23
#